data_AF-A0A7C3XM78-F1
#
_entry.id   AF-A0A7C3XM78-F1
#
_cell.length_a   1.000
_cell.length_b   1.000
_cell.length_c   1.000
_cell.angle_alpha   90.00
_cell.angle_beta   90.00
_cell.angle_gamma   90.00
#
_symmetry.space_group_name_H-M   'P 1'
#
loop_
_entity.id
_entity.type
_entity.pdbx_description
1 polymer ?
#
loop_
_entity_poly.entity_id
_entity_poly.type
_entity_poly.pdbx_seq_one_letter_code
_entity_poly.pdbx_strand_id
1 'polypeptide(L)' 'MGIEHITSGMRKPTTLGKIERWFHTYEEELSMYRSLEAAVRFYNDIRTHNSLGYRTPIEVYQKSQMS' A
#
# COMPACT_ATOMS: atom_id res chain seq x y z
N MET A 1 19.85 0.39 -13.89
CA MET A 1 18.42 0.21 -13.56
C MET A 1 17.53 1.38 -14.01
N GLY A 2 18.03 2.49 -14.59
CA GLY A 2 17.17 3.52 -15.19
C GLY A 2 16.11 4.12 -14.25
N ILE A 3 16.32 4.04 -12.93
CA ILE A 3 15.38 4.52 -11.91
C ILE A 3 15.56 6.03 -11.76
N GLU A 4 14.47 6.78 -11.91
CA GLU A 4 14.41 8.20 -11.61
C GLU A 4 14.11 8.40 -10.11
N HIS A 5 14.96 9.17 -9.42
CA HIS A 5 14.72 9.53 -8.02
C HIS A 5 13.85 10.78 -7.94
N ILE A 6 12.60 10.58 -7.51
CA ILE A 6 11.65 11.67 -7.29
C ILE A 6 11.52 11.93 -5.79
N THR A 7 11.84 13.14 -5.35
CA THR A 7 11.73 13.57 -3.95
C THR A 7 10.52 14.48 -3.75
N SER A 8 9.89 14.41 -2.56
CA SER A 8 8.88 15.38 -2.13
C SER A 8 9.34 16.08 -0.85
N GLY A 9 8.91 17.34 -0.67
CA GLY A 9 9.12 18.07 0.57
C GLY A 9 8.24 17.56 1.72
N MET A 10 8.59 17.93 2.95
CA MET A 10 7.79 17.68 4.15
C MET A 10 6.45 18.42 4.08
N ARG A 11 5.38 17.84 4.68
CA ARG A 11 4.02 18.43 4.73
C ARG A 11 3.36 18.57 3.35
N LYS A 12 3.49 17.54 2.51
CA LYS A 12 2.84 17.46 1.19
C LYS A 12 1.82 16.32 1.18
N PRO A 13 0.64 16.50 1.79
CA PRO A 13 -0.35 15.42 1.94
C PRO A 13 -0.88 14.89 0.61
N THR A 14 -0.90 15.71 -0.45
CA THR A 14 -1.29 15.28 -1.80
C THR A 14 -0.29 14.32 -2.43
N THR A 15 1.00 14.44 -2.05
CA THR A 15 2.09 13.62 -2.60
C THR A 15 2.41 12.44 -1.69
N LEU A 16 2.53 12.67 -0.39
CA LEU A 16 2.94 11.68 0.62
C LEU A 16 1.76 10.97 1.29
N GLY A 17 0.54 11.49 1.17
CA GLY A 17 -0.60 11.05 1.98
C GLY A 17 -0.98 9.58 1.79
N LYS A 18 -0.73 8.98 0.61
CA LYS A 18 -0.96 7.55 0.41
C LYS A 18 0.02 6.70 1.24
N ILE A 19 1.28 7.11 1.30
CA ILE A 19 2.32 6.44 2.07
C ILE A 19 2.09 6.67 3.57
N GLU A 20 1.81 7.91 3.98
CA GLU A 20 1.46 8.24 5.38
C GLU A 20 0.24 7.42 5.85
N ARG A 21 -0.80 7.32 5.02
CA ARG A 21 -1.99 6.50 5.33
C ARG A 21 -1.64 5.02 5.47
N TRP A 22 -0.77 4.50 4.61
CA TRP A 22 -0.34 3.11 4.68
C TRP A 22 0.42 2.83 5.99
N PHE A 23 1.35 3.69 6.39
CA PHE A 23 2.07 3.55 7.66
C PHE A 23 1.15 3.63 8.86
N HIS A 24 0.17 4.54 8.83
CA HIS A 24 -0.83 4.63 9.88
C HIS A 24 -1.65 3.33 10.01
N THR A 25 -2.12 2.77 8.89
CA THR A 25 -2.80 1.46 8.90
C THR A 25 -1.89 0.34 9.40
N TYR A 26 -0.59 0.38 9.08
CA TYR A 26 0.36 -0.59 9.63
C TYR A 26 0.44 -0.49 11.15
N GLU A 27 0.62 0.71 11.70
CA GLU A 27 0.72 0.93 13.14
C GLU A 27 -0.54 0.51 13.90
N GLU A 28 -1.72 0.88 13.40
CA GLU A 28 -2.99 0.63 14.09
C GLU A 28 -3.48 -0.82 13.96
N GLU A 29 -3.28 -1.45 12.80
CA GLU A 29 -3.96 -2.71 12.47
C GLU A 29 -3.02 -3.88 12.20
N LEU A 30 -1.79 -3.62 11.71
CA LEU A 30 -0.89 -4.66 11.21
C LEU A 30 0.39 -4.83 12.05
N SER A 31 0.58 -3.99 13.06
CA SER A 31 1.75 -4.05 13.96
C SER A 31 1.80 -5.34 14.78
N MET A 32 0.67 -6.06 14.88
CA MET A 32 0.57 -7.37 15.53
C MET A 32 1.19 -8.53 14.74
N TYR A 33 1.51 -8.35 13.44
CA TYR A 33 2.12 -9.41 12.64
C TYR A 33 3.58 -9.64 13.05
N ARG A 34 4.03 -10.89 12.96
CA ARG A 34 5.39 -11.31 13.36
C ARG A 34 6.51 -10.60 12.60
N SER A 35 6.24 -10.13 11.39
CA SER A 35 7.18 -9.36 10.57
C SER A 35 6.47 -8.40 9.63
N LEU A 36 7.20 -7.39 9.14
CA LEU A 36 6.72 -6.46 8.13
C LEU A 36 6.30 -7.20 6.85
N GLU A 37 7.07 -8.20 6.40
CA GLU A 37 6.70 -9.02 5.24
C GLU A 37 5.35 -9.72 5.44
N ALA A 38 5.05 -10.21 6.64
CA ALA A 38 3.79 -10.87 6.92
C ALA A 38 2.62 -9.87 6.87
N ALA A 39 2.80 -8.67 7.43
CA ALA A 39 1.83 -7.58 7.33
C ALA A 39 1.59 -7.14 5.87
N VAL A 40 2.67 -6.95 5.10
CA VAL A 40 2.61 -6.56 3.68
C VAL A 40 1.90 -7.63 2.85
N ARG A 41 2.24 -8.90 3.06
CA ARG A 41 1.59 -10.03 2.37
C ARG A 41 0.09 -10.06 2.69
N PHE A 42 -0.29 -9.96 3.96
CA PHE A 42 -1.70 -9.91 4.33
C PHE A 42 -2.42 -8.74 3.67
N TYR A 43 -1.83 -7.54 3.72
CA TYR A 43 -2.41 -6.34 3.14
C TYR A 43 -2.62 -6.47 1.62
N ASN A 44 -1.64 -7.02 0.90
CA ASN A 44 -1.65 -7.09 -0.56
C ASN A 44 -2.44 -8.27 -1.11
N ASP A 45 -2.34 -9.45 -0.48
CA ASP A 45 -2.80 -10.71 -1.05
C ASP A 45 -4.08 -11.25 -0.42
N ILE A 46 -4.42 -10.82 0.81
CA ILE A 46 -5.52 -11.41 1.59
C ILE A 46 -6.60 -10.36 1.90
N ARG A 47 -6.21 -9.14 2.28
CA ARG A 47 -7.14 -8.09 2.70
C ARG A 47 -7.94 -7.56 1.51
N THR A 48 -9.25 -7.80 1.51
CA THR A 48 -10.17 -7.19 0.56
C THR A 48 -10.51 -5.76 0.99
N HIS A 49 -10.53 -4.83 0.05
CA HIS A 49 -10.89 -3.43 0.31
C HIS A 49 -12.24 -3.10 -0.33
N ASN A 50 -13.16 -2.51 0.44
CA ASN A 50 -14.47 -2.08 -0.06
C ASN A 50 -14.33 -1.08 -1.23
N SER A 51 -13.41 -0.11 -1.12
CA SER A 51 -13.11 0.86 -2.18
C SER A 51 -12.56 0.25 -3.47
N LEU A 52 -12.07 -0.99 -3.41
CA LEU A 52 -11.58 -1.73 -4.58
C LEU A 52 -12.64 -2.69 -5.16
N GLY A 53 -13.88 -2.65 -4.64
CA GLY A 53 -14.95 -3.56 -5.01
C GLY A 53 -14.75 -4.96 -4.41
N TYR A 54 -14.33 -5.02 -3.14
CA TYR A 54 -13.99 -6.26 -2.42
C TYR A 54 -12.86 -7.08 -3.03
N ARG A 55 -11.98 -6.41 -3.77
CA ARG A 55 -10.73 -6.98 -4.30
C ARG A 55 -9.55 -6.66 -3.41
N THR A 56 -8.49 -7.45 -3.55
CA THR A 56 -7.21 -7.21 -2.92
C THR A 56 -6.36 -6.22 -3.75
N PRO A 57 -5.37 -5.54 -3.14
CA PRO A 57 -4.48 -4.65 -3.88
C PRO A 57 -3.76 -5.35 -5.04
N ILE A 58 -3.34 -6.61 -4.86
CA ILE A 58 -2.64 -7.35 -5.91
C ILE A 58 -3.53 -7.62 -7.13
N GLU A 59 -4.81 -7.95 -6.93
CA GLU A 59 -5.76 -8.17 -8.03
C GLU A 59 -5.98 -6.90 -8.86
N VAL A 60 -6.08 -5.75 -8.19
CA VAL A 60 -6.25 -4.46 -8.86
C VAL A 60 -4.99 -4.07 -9.63
N TYR A 61 -3.82 -4.29 -9.04
CA TYR A 61 -2.54 -4.03 -9.71
C TYR A 61 -2.37 -4.92 -10.95
N GLN A 62 -2.61 -6.22 -10.83
CA GLN A 62 -2.52 -7.15 -11.97
C GLN A 62 -3.46 -6.76 -13.10
N LYS A 63 -4.71 -6.36 -12.77
CA LYS A 63 -5.67 -5.88 -13.77
C LYS A 63 -5.17 -4.64 -14.51
N SER A 64 -4.49 -3.71 -13.83
CA SER A 64 -4.00 -2.47 -14.46
C SER A 64 -2.82 -2.70 -15.40
N GLN A 65 -2.05 -3.78 -15.20
CA GLN A 65 -0.95 -4.14 -16.09
C GLN A 65 -1.41 -4.82 -17.38
N MET A 66 -2.66 -5.31 -17.42
CA MET A 66 -3.24 -6.03 -18.57
C MET A 66 -4.05 -5.13 -19.51
N SER A 67 -4.23 -3.84 -19.19
CA SER A 67 -4.98 -2.86 -20.01
C SER A 67 -4.04 -1.85 -20.66
#